data_AF-A0A094A161-F1
#
_entry.id   AF-A0A094A161-F1
#
_cell.length_a   1.000
_cell.length_b   1.000
_cell.length_c   1.000
_cell.angle_alpha   90.00
_cell.angle_beta   90.00
_cell.angle_gamma   90.00
#
_symmetry.space_group_name_H-M   'P 1'
#
loop_
_entity.id
_entity.type
_entity.pdbx_description
1 polymer ?
#
loop_
_entity_poly.entity_id
_entity_poly.type
_entity_poly.pdbx_seq_one_letter_code
_entity_poly.pdbx_strand_id
1 'polypeptide(L)'
;MANRTYDDALDCLNSLQTKFKTLNERRAAGVVPGPPHYENTLHALNRLGYKPHDLDCLNIVHVAGTKGKGTTSAYVDSILASYKRSHGLPSKIGLFTSPHLVSVRERIRINSLPITTEKFTKYFFEVWDRLDLYNAKEGLGATDKPPYFRFLTLMSFHAFVSEGVDAAVYEVGLGGEYDATNAIAQPAA
;
A
#
# COMPACT_ATOMS: atom_id res chain seq x y z
N MET A 1 19.79 13.24 11.73
CA MET A 1 18.58 12.42 11.94
C MET A 1 19.03 11.11 12.54
N ALA A 2 18.39 10.61 13.59
CA ALA A 2 18.76 9.33 14.19
C ALA A 2 18.80 8.22 13.12
N ASN A 3 19.74 7.29 13.22
CA ASN A 3 19.94 6.22 12.26
C ASN A 3 18.85 5.15 12.42
N ARG A 4 17.62 5.48 12.00
CA ARG A 4 16.45 4.61 12.12
C ARG A 4 16.63 3.36 11.28
N THR A 5 16.38 2.21 11.88
CA THR A 5 16.64 0.88 11.33
C THR A 5 15.38 0.24 10.74
N TYR A 6 15.54 -0.92 10.10
CA TYR A 6 14.42 -1.73 9.65
C TYR A 6 13.56 -2.25 10.80
N ASP A 7 14.18 -2.63 11.93
CA ASP A 7 13.45 -3.10 13.10
C ASP A 7 12.63 -1.98 13.74
N ASP A 8 13.16 -0.75 13.80
CA ASP A 8 12.39 0.43 14.24
C ASP A 8 11.13 0.64 13.37
N ALA A 9 11.28 0.48 12.05
CA ALA A 9 10.14 0.58 11.12
C ALA A 9 9.11 -0.52 11.36
N LEU A 10 9.55 -1.75 11.66
CA LEU A 10 8.65 -2.85 11.98
C LEU A 10 7.90 -2.63 13.30
N ASP A 11 8.57 -2.14 14.33
CA ASP A 11 7.95 -1.84 15.62
C ASP A 11 6.88 -0.75 15.48
N CYS A 12 7.21 0.33 14.78
CA CYS A 12 6.24 1.38 14.46
C CYS A 12 5.07 0.83 13.63
N LEU A 13 5.33 0.03 12.60
CA LEU A 13 4.29 -0.56 11.77
C LEU A 13 3.36 -1.48 12.58
N ASN A 14 3.94 -2.32 13.44
CA ASN A 14 3.18 -3.27 14.27
C ASN A 14 2.31 -2.56 15.31
N SER A 15 2.69 -1.35 15.74
CA SER A 15 1.83 -0.51 16.59
C SER A 15 0.52 -0.10 15.92
N LEU A 16 0.45 -0.13 14.58
CA LEU A 16 -0.74 0.19 13.78
C LEU A 16 -1.70 -1.00 13.62
N GLN A 17 -1.36 -2.18 14.17
CA GLN A 17 -2.24 -3.35 14.09
C GLN A 17 -3.50 -3.13 14.93
N THR A 18 -4.66 -3.41 14.33
CA THR A 18 -5.91 -3.42 15.10
C THR A 18 -5.92 -4.64 16.00
N LYS A 19 -6.09 -4.43 17.31
CA LYS A 19 -6.14 -5.51 18.31
C LYS A 19 -7.24 -6.52 17.95
N PHE A 20 -6.95 -7.81 18.12
CA PHE A 20 -7.86 -8.92 17.78
C PHE A 20 -9.25 -8.79 18.43
N LYS A 21 -9.28 -8.36 19.71
CA LYS A 21 -10.53 -8.09 20.43
C LYS A 21 -11.42 -7.08 19.69
N THR A 22 -10.84 -5.96 19.28
CA THR A 22 -11.53 -4.90 18.53
C THR A 22 -12.01 -5.38 17.15
N LEU A 23 -11.22 -6.23 16.47
CA LEU A 23 -11.64 -6.83 15.20
C LEU A 23 -12.86 -7.75 15.39
N ASN A 24 -12.88 -8.57 16.44
CA ASN A 24 -14.01 -9.45 16.73
C ASN A 24 -15.26 -8.66 17.14
N GLU A 25 -15.11 -7.63 17.96
CA GLU A 25 -16.23 -6.74 18.33
C GLU A 25 -16.85 -6.09 17.10
N ARG A 26 -16.03 -5.59 16.17
CA ARG A 26 -16.51 -5.01 14.90
C ARG A 26 -17.23 -6.04 14.03
N ARG A 27 -16.69 -7.25 13.93
CA ARG A 27 -17.34 -8.35 13.19
C ARG A 27 -18.68 -8.75 13.82
N ALA A 28 -18.72 -8.90 15.15
CA ALA A 28 -19.93 -9.24 15.88
C ALA A 28 -21.00 -8.13 15.76
N ALA A 29 -20.57 -6.87 15.70
CA ALA A 29 -21.45 -5.73 15.45
C ALA A 29 -21.85 -5.56 13.97
N GLY A 30 -21.46 -6.47 13.07
CA GLY A 30 -21.79 -6.39 11.65
C GLY A 30 -21.17 -5.20 10.93
N VAL A 31 -20.10 -4.60 11.48
CA VAL A 31 -19.45 -3.43 10.88
C VAL A 31 -18.75 -3.85 9.60
N VAL A 32 -19.32 -3.43 8.48
CA VAL A 32 -18.75 -3.57 7.14
C VAL A 32 -18.06 -2.27 6.71
N PRO A 33 -17.00 -2.34 5.88
CA PRO A 33 -16.44 -1.16 5.24
C PRO A 33 -17.53 -0.37 4.50
N GLY A 34 -17.48 0.96 4.62
CA GLY A 34 -18.43 1.88 3.99
C GLY A 34 -17.74 3.15 3.48
N PRO A 35 -18.48 4.15 2.98
CA PRO A 35 -17.94 5.39 2.39
C PRO A 35 -16.85 6.08 3.23
N PRO A 36 -16.96 6.17 4.57
CA PRO A 36 -15.91 6.78 5.39
C PRO A 36 -14.55 6.08 5.26
N HIS A 37 -14.50 4.78 4.93
CA HIS A 37 -13.24 4.07 4.76
C HIS A 37 -12.47 4.51 3.51
N TYR A 38 -13.21 4.81 2.45
CA TYR A 38 -12.66 5.34 1.20
C TYR A 38 -12.18 6.77 1.39
N GLU A 39 -13.02 7.64 1.95
CA GLU A 39 -12.68 9.05 2.24
C GLU A 39 -11.44 9.16 3.14
N ASN A 40 -11.33 8.31 4.16
CA ASN A 40 -10.15 8.25 5.03
C ASN A 40 -8.87 7.88 4.26
N THR A 41 -8.99 7.05 3.22
CA THR A 41 -7.85 6.69 2.38
C THR A 41 -7.43 7.85 1.49
N LEU A 42 -8.38 8.52 0.84
CA LEU A 42 -8.10 9.72 0.05
C LEU A 42 -7.51 10.85 0.90
N HIS A 43 -8.06 11.05 2.11
CA HIS A 43 -7.54 12.02 3.05
C HIS A 43 -6.10 11.68 3.46
N ALA A 44 -5.81 10.41 3.80
CA ALA A 44 -4.45 9.98 4.13
C ALA A 44 -3.48 10.09 2.95
N LEU A 45 -3.94 9.86 1.71
CA LEU A 45 -3.15 10.09 0.50
C LEU A 45 -2.78 11.57 0.33
N ASN A 46 -3.75 12.47 0.53
CA ASN A 46 -3.55 13.92 0.50
C ASN A 46 -2.54 14.38 1.57
N ARG A 47 -2.60 13.80 2.78
CA ARG A 47 -1.62 14.06 3.85
C ARG A 47 -0.17 13.72 3.47
N LEU A 48 0.03 12.84 2.50
CA LEU A 48 1.36 12.51 1.95
C LEU A 48 1.81 13.44 0.82
N GLY A 49 0.97 14.38 0.41
CA GLY A 49 1.18 15.28 -0.71
C GLY A 49 0.77 14.70 -2.06
N TYR A 50 -0.03 13.63 -2.09
CA TYR A 50 -0.50 13.00 -3.32
C TYR A 50 -2.00 13.22 -3.54
N LYS A 51 -2.38 13.33 -4.80
CA LYS A 51 -3.75 13.25 -5.30
C LYS A 51 -3.93 11.92 -6.04
N PRO A 52 -5.17 11.41 -6.18
CA PRO A 52 -5.42 10.16 -6.90
C PRO A 52 -4.80 10.11 -8.31
N HIS A 53 -4.83 11.21 -9.06
CA HIS A 53 -4.25 11.26 -10.41
C HIS A 53 -2.72 11.20 -10.44
N ASP A 54 -2.04 11.52 -9.34
CA ASP A 54 -0.58 11.36 -9.26
C ASP A 54 -0.18 9.87 -9.34
N LEU A 55 -1.14 8.96 -9.07
CA LEU A 55 -0.98 7.52 -9.15
C LEU A 55 -1.26 6.96 -10.56
N ASP A 56 -1.80 7.75 -11.49
CA ASP A 56 -2.15 7.28 -12.84
C ASP A 56 -0.89 6.87 -13.62
N CYS A 57 0.27 7.46 -13.29
CA CYS A 57 1.56 7.08 -13.87
C CYS A 57 1.94 5.60 -13.62
N LEU A 58 1.29 4.94 -12.65
CA LEU A 58 1.55 3.56 -12.27
C LEU A 58 0.84 2.53 -13.15
N ASN A 59 -0.09 2.92 -14.03
CA ASN A 59 -0.88 2.04 -14.91
C ASN A 59 -1.36 0.77 -14.18
N ILE A 60 -2.26 0.94 -13.20
CA ILE A 60 -2.56 -0.09 -12.22
C ILE A 60 -3.52 -1.16 -12.78
N VAL A 61 -3.13 -2.43 -12.66
CA VAL A 61 -4.05 -3.59 -12.75
C VAL A 61 -4.59 -3.89 -11.35
N HIS A 62 -5.90 -3.78 -11.15
CA HIS A 62 -6.53 -3.85 -9.84
C HIS A 62 -7.33 -5.15 -9.64
N VAL A 63 -6.80 -6.04 -8.81
CA VAL A 63 -7.29 -7.40 -8.67
C VAL A 63 -8.19 -7.55 -7.44
N ALA A 64 -9.50 -7.52 -7.66
CA ALA A 64 -10.53 -7.80 -6.66
C ALA A 64 -11.05 -9.25 -6.75
N GLY A 65 -11.76 -9.71 -5.70
CA GLY A 65 -12.43 -11.01 -5.69
C GLY A 65 -12.33 -11.81 -4.38
N THR A 66 -13.18 -12.83 -4.25
CA THR A 66 -13.28 -13.63 -3.02
C THR A 66 -12.13 -14.62 -2.86
N LYS A 67 -11.65 -15.20 -3.97
CA LYS A 67 -10.58 -16.21 -4.03
C LYS A 67 -9.68 -15.96 -5.24
N GLY A 68 -8.45 -16.46 -5.18
CA GLY A 68 -7.51 -16.40 -6.31
C GLY A 68 -6.81 -15.06 -6.53
N LYS A 69 -7.16 -13.98 -5.82
CA LYS A 69 -6.55 -12.65 -6.00
C LYS A 69 -5.02 -12.66 -5.99
N GLY A 70 -4.39 -13.22 -4.95
CA GLY A 70 -2.93 -13.33 -4.88
C GLY A 70 -2.33 -14.14 -6.04
N THR A 71 -2.98 -15.25 -6.44
CA THR A 71 -2.55 -16.06 -7.59
C THR A 71 -2.66 -15.29 -8.89
N THR A 72 -3.79 -14.64 -9.14
CA THR A 72 -4.01 -13.79 -10.31
C THR A 72 -3.00 -12.65 -10.36
N SER A 73 -2.74 -11.98 -9.23
CA SER A 73 -1.77 -10.89 -9.15
C SER A 73 -0.35 -11.35 -9.47
N ALA A 74 0.03 -12.54 -8.99
CA ALA A 74 1.31 -13.16 -9.32
C ALA A 74 1.42 -13.56 -10.80
N TYR A 75 0.33 -14.03 -11.41
CA TYR A 75 0.30 -14.32 -12.85
C TYR A 75 0.43 -13.06 -13.69
N VAL A 76 -0.27 -11.98 -13.34
CA VAL A 76 -0.12 -10.68 -14.03
C VAL A 76 1.32 -10.17 -13.92
N ASP A 77 1.92 -10.17 -12.73
CA ASP A 77 3.33 -9.78 -12.53
C ASP A 77 4.28 -10.62 -13.41
N SER A 78 4.09 -11.93 -13.47
CA SER A 78 4.88 -12.85 -14.30
C SER A 78 4.72 -12.58 -15.81
N ILE A 79 3.49 -12.32 -16.26
CA ILE A 79 3.19 -11.99 -17.66
C ILE A 79 3.87 -10.68 -18.04
N LEU A 80 3.71 -9.63 -17.22
CA LEU A 80 4.36 -8.34 -17.44
C LEU A 80 5.90 -8.47 -17.46
N ALA A 81 6.47 -9.27 -16.56
CA ALA A 81 7.90 -9.52 -16.53
C ALA A 81 8.39 -10.23 -17.81
N SER A 82 7.60 -11.16 -18.36
CA SER A 82 7.90 -11.81 -19.63
C SER A 82 7.79 -10.85 -20.82
N TYR A 83 6.76 -10.01 -20.81
CA TYR A 83 6.55 -8.98 -21.83
C TYR A 83 7.69 -7.97 -21.85
N LYS A 84 8.13 -7.50 -20.67
CA LYS A 84 9.32 -6.64 -20.50
C LYS A 84 10.57 -7.23 -21.14
N ARG A 85 10.84 -8.53 -20.95
CA ARG A 85 12.03 -9.17 -21.54
C ARG A 85 12.03 -9.18 -23.07
N SER A 86 10.85 -9.20 -23.69
CA SER A 86 10.69 -9.29 -25.15
C SER A 86 10.51 -7.93 -25.82
N HIS A 87 9.93 -6.95 -25.13
CA HIS A 87 9.54 -5.65 -25.72
C HIS A 87 10.18 -4.45 -25.02
N GLY A 88 10.91 -4.65 -23.92
CA GLY A 88 11.55 -3.58 -23.15
C GLY A 88 10.61 -2.76 -22.26
N LEU A 89 9.31 -3.03 -22.29
CA LEU A 89 8.27 -2.34 -21.51
C LEU A 89 7.35 -3.35 -20.81
N PRO A 90 6.73 -3.02 -19.66
CA PRO A 90 7.04 -1.86 -18.81
C PRO A 90 8.47 -1.92 -18.26
N SER A 91 9.08 -0.76 -17.99
CA SER A 91 10.48 -0.68 -17.55
C SER A 91 10.66 -1.14 -16.10
N LYS A 92 9.67 -0.91 -15.22
CA LYS A 92 9.70 -1.31 -13.82
C LYS A 92 8.31 -1.69 -13.34
N ILE A 93 8.17 -2.94 -12.92
CA ILE A 93 6.88 -3.53 -12.51
C ILE A 93 6.76 -3.51 -10.99
N GLY A 94 5.66 -2.98 -10.46
CA GLY A 94 5.31 -3.05 -9.04
C GLY A 94 4.27 -4.13 -8.77
N LEU A 95 4.35 -4.79 -7.61
CA LEU A 95 3.33 -5.73 -7.14
C LEU A 95 3.05 -5.48 -5.66
N PHE A 96 1.78 -5.19 -5.33
CA PHE A 96 1.28 -5.06 -3.97
C PHE A 96 0.30 -6.19 -3.64
N THR A 97 0.63 -7.02 -2.64
CA THR A 97 -0.16 -8.19 -2.25
C THR A 97 -0.34 -8.34 -0.75
N SER A 98 -1.36 -9.10 -0.34
CA SER A 98 -1.58 -9.40 1.08
C SER A 98 -2.37 -10.70 1.31
N PRO A 99 -2.15 -11.41 2.43
CA PRO A 99 -1.11 -11.19 3.44
C PRO A 99 0.30 -11.59 2.96
N HIS A 100 1.32 -11.34 3.79
CA HIS A 100 2.66 -11.91 3.60
C HIS A 100 2.75 -13.27 4.31
N LEU A 101 3.73 -14.10 3.93
CA LEU A 101 3.97 -15.40 4.58
C LEU A 101 5.08 -15.32 5.62
N VAL A 102 6.24 -14.74 5.28
CA VAL A 102 7.41 -14.70 6.18
C VAL A 102 7.80 -13.25 6.51
N SER A 103 7.86 -12.38 5.51
CA SER A 103 8.31 -11.00 5.68
C SER A 103 7.33 -9.99 5.11
N VAL A 104 7.09 -8.88 5.81
CA VAL A 104 6.22 -7.80 5.33
C VAL A 104 6.67 -7.21 3.98
N ARG A 105 7.97 -7.26 3.68
CA ARG A 105 8.52 -6.82 2.39
C ARG A 105 7.96 -7.62 1.22
N GLU A 106 7.48 -8.85 1.42
CA GLU A 106 6.82 -9.64 0.39
C GLU A 106 5.59 -8.95 -0.20
N ARG A 107 4.98 -8.04 0.56
CA ARG A 107 3.80 -7.27 0.14
C ARG A 107 4.12 -6.15 -0.84
N ILE A 108 5.37 -5.70 -0.92
CA ILE A 108 5.79 -4.61 -1.82
C ILE A 108 6.96 -5.12 -2.63
N ARG A 109 6.70 -5.48 -3.89
CA ARG A 109 7.73 -6.01 -4.79
C ARG A 109 7.95 -5.09 -5.97
N ILE A 110 9.19 -5.06 -6.45
CA ILE A 110 9.60 -4.37 -7.67
C ILE A 110 10.35 -5.37 -8.53
N ASN A 111 9.94 -5.52 -9.78
CA ASN A 111 10.43 -6.55 -10.71
C ASN A 111 10.42 -7.94 -10.06
N SER A 112 9.27 -8.33 -9.51
CA SER A 112 9.02 -9.61 -8.84
C SER A 112 9.85 -9.90 -7.59
N LEU A 113 10.69 -8.96 -7.13
CA LEU A 113 11.50 -9.11 -5.92
C LEU A 113 10.97 -8.22 -4.80
N PRO A 114 10.85 -8.71 -3.55
CA PRO A 114 10.59 -7.87 -2.39
C PRO A 114 11.57 -6.70 -2.32
N ILE A 115 11.07 -5.50 -1.98
CA ILE A 115 11.96 -4.36 -1.73
C ILE A 115 12.98 -4.70 -0.63
N THR A 116 14.17 -4.11 -0.69
CA THR A 116 15.22 -4.36 0.31
C THR A 116 14.83 -3.77 1.67
N THR A 117 15.54 -4.17 2.72
CA THR A 117 15.39 -3.59 4.07
C THR A 117 15.62 -2.09 4.05
N GLU A 118 16.62 -1.62 3.31
CA GLU A 118 16.98 -0.20 3.21
C GLU A 118 15.86 0.59 2.51
N LYS A 119 15.33 0.06 1.40
CA LYS A 119 14.18 0.68 0.72
C LYS A 119 12.94 0.68 1.59
N PHE A 120 12.66 -0.42 2.28
CA PHE A 120 11.53 -0.49 3.20
C PHE A 120 11.65 0.58 4.29
N THR A 121 12.78 0.64 5.00
CA THR A 121 13.03 1.61 6.06
C THR A 121 12.91 3.04 5.55
N LYS A 122 13.51 3.33 4.38
CA LYS A 122 13.42 4.65 3.76
C LYS A 122 11.97 5.06 3.51
N TYR A 123 11.23 4.27 2.73
CA TYR A 123 9.85 4.62 2.35
C TYR A 123 8.90 4.60 3.53
N PHE A 124 9.15 3.73 4.51
CA PHE A 124 8.38 3.71 5.75
C PHE A 124 8.48 5.05 6.48
N PHE A 125 9.71 5.52 6.73
CA PHE A 125 9.90 6.76 7.48
C PHE A 125 9.58 8.01 6.67
N GLU A 126 9.75 8.00 5.34
CA GLU A 126 9.28 9.08 4.48
C GLU A 126 7.74 9.26 4.59
N VAL A 127 6.98 8.16 4.61
CA VAL A 127 5.52 8.20 4.81
C VAL A 127 5.17 8.57 6.25
N TRP A 128 5.83 7.94 7.23
CA TRP A 128 5.59 8.17 8.64
C TRP A 128 5.78 9.64 9.02
N ASP A 129 6.90 10.23 8.61
CA ASP A 129 7.26 11.60 8.92
C ASP A 129 6.36 12.61 8.22
N ARG A 130 5.94 12.34 6.96
CA ARG A 130 4.97 13.20 6.26
C ARG A 130 3.64 13.26 6.99
N LEU A 131 3.16 12.13 7.50
CA LEU A 131 1.93 12.08 8.30
C LEU A 131 2.10 12.83 9.63
N ASP A 132 3.24 12.70 10.31
CA ASP A 132 3.54 13.48 11.53
C ASP A 132 3.58 14.99 11.26
N LEU A 133 4.26 15.40 10.20
CA LEU A 133 4.36 16.80 9.80
C LEU A 133 2.99 17.40 9.46
N TYR A 134 2.13 16.66 8.77
CA TYR A 134 0.76 17.09 8.52
C TYR A 134 -0.02 17.24 9.83
N ASN A 135 0.05 16.25 10.72
CA ASN A 135 -0.66 16.29 12.00
C ASN A 135 -0.25 17.49 12.84
N ALA A 136 1.05 17.78 12.92
CA ALA A 136 1.55 18.94 13.66
C ALA A 136 1.04 20.27 13.09
N LYS A 137 0.93 20.39 11.76
CA LYS A 137 0.40 21.60 11.10
C LYS A 137 -1.09 21.81 11.34
N GLU A 138 -1.87 20.74 11.32
CA GLU A 138 -3.32 20.78 11.50
C GLU A 138 -3.77 20.67 12.98
N GLY A 139 -2.82 20.64 13.92
CA GLY A 139 -3.12 20.49 15.36
C GLY A 139 -3.74 19.14 15.73
N LEU A 140 -3.52 18.11 14.91
CA LEU A 140 -3.98 16.74 15.15
C LEU A 140 -3.03 16.01 16.12
N GLY A 141 -3.53 14.97 16.79
CA GLY A 141 -2.71 14.14 17.67
C GLY A 141 -1.57 13.43 16.93
N ALA A 142 -0.40 13.31 17.56
CA ALA A 142 0.77 12.63 17.01
C ALA A 142 0.51 11.14 16.64
N THR A 143 -0.50 10.53 17.25
CA THR A 143 -0.88 9.13 17.05
C THR A 143 -1.89 8.91 15.92
N ASP A 144 -2.36 9.96 15.24
CA ASP A 144 -3.31 9.81 14.14
C ASP A 144 -2.61 9.30 12.88
N LYS A 145 -2.46 7.97 12.79
CA LYS A 145 -1.93 7.25 11.62
C LYS A 145 -2.96 6.27 11.08
N PRO A 146 -2.98 6.04 9.75
CA PRO A 146 -3.77 4.97 9.15
C PRO A 146 -3.49 3.60 9.77
N PRO A 147 -4.51 2.71 9.86
CA PRO A 147 -4.30 1.35 10.34
C PRO A 147 -3.38 0.56 9.40
N TYR A 148 -2.74 -0.49 9.94
CA TYR A 148 -1.69 -1.30 9.29
C TYR A 148 -1.83 -1.49 7.77
N PHE A 149 -2.97 -2.00 7.30
CA PHE A 149 -3.15 -2.27 5.86
C PHE A 149 -3.16 -0.98 5.03
N ARG A 150 -3.93 0.03 5.45
CA ARG A 150 -4.00 1.32 4.75
C ARG A 150 -2.63 2.01 4.76
N PHE A 151 -1.89 1.94 5.85
CA PHE A 151 -0.54 2.47 5.92
C PHE A 151 0.37 1.80 4.88
N LEU A 152 0.37 0.47 4.79
CA LEU A 152 1.17 -0.25 3.80
C LEU A 152 0.75 0.04 2.35
N THR A 153 -0.54 0.24 2.09
CA THR A 153 -1.03 0.67 0.78
C THR A 153 -0.51 2.06 0.40
N LEU A 154 -0.54 3.01 1.35
CA LEU A 154 0.03 4.35 1.12
C LEU A 154 1.56 4.28 0.90
N MET A 155 2.24 3.43 1.67
CA MET A 155 3.67 3.17 1.51
C MET A 155 3.99 2.54 0.16
N SER A 156 3.17 1.62 -0.35
CA SER A 156 3.40 1.02 -1.67
C SER A 156 3.20 2.03 -2.79
N PHE A 157 2.19 2.90 -2.72
CA PHE A 157 2.03 4.01 -3.67
C PHE A 157 3.26 4.92 -3.65
N HIS A 158 3.68 5.36 -2.48
CA HIS A 158 4.85 6.21 -2.34
C HIS A 158 6.13 5.55 -2.88
N ALA A 159 6.36 4.27 -2.54
CA ALA A 159 7.52 3.52 -3.02
C ALA A 159 7.51 3.37 -4.54
N PHE A 160 6.37 3.02 -5.15
CA PHE A 160 6.25 2.81 -6.59
C PHE A 160 6.44 4.11 -7.38
N VAL A 161 5.81 5.21 -6.94
CA VAL A 161 6.02 6.54 -7.55
C VAL A 161 7.49 6.95 -7.42
N SER A 162 8.07 6.81 -6.23
CA SER A 162 9.48 7.20 -5.97
C SER A 162 10.49 6.36 -6.74
N GLU A 163 10.14 5.13 -7.09
CA GLU A 163 10.96 4.23 -7.88
C GLU A 163 10.72 4.37 -9.39
N GLY A 164 9.72 5.14 -9.84
CA GLY A 164 9.37 5.21 -11.26
C GLY A 164 8.87 3.88 -11.80
N VAL A 165 8.02 3.19 -11.02
CA VAL A 165 7.23 2.06 -11.51
C VAL A 165 6.25 2.57 -12.56
N ASP A 166 6.20 1.92 -13.72
CA ASP A 166 5.36 2.32 -14.86
C ASP A 166 4.25 1.29 -15.19
N ALA A 167 4.21 0.17 -14.47
CA ALA A 167 3.06 -0.72 -14.38
C ALA A 167 3.01 -1.36 -13.00
N ALA A 168 1.86 -1.33 -12.33
CA ALA A 168 1.70 -1.90 -11.01
C ALA A 168 0.48 -2.82 -10.91
N VAL A 169 0.61 -3.90 -10.13
CA VAL A 169 -0.49 -4.82 -9.85
C VAL A 169 -0.86 -4.69 -8.38
N TYR A 170 -2.13 -4.42 -8.10
CA TYR A 170 -2.65 -4.27 -6.74
C TYR A 170 -3.68 -5.35 -6.45
N GLU A 171 -3.38 -6.22 -5.48
CA GLU A 171 -4.39 -7.07 -4.86
C GLU A 171 -5.22 -6.26 -3.85
N VAL A 172 -6.54 -6.28 -4.02
CA VAL A 172 -7.48 -5.72 -3.05
C VAL A 172 -7.42 -6.50 -1.74
N GLY A 173 -7.41 -5.79 -0.60
CA GLY A 173 -7.45 -6.41 0.72
C GLY A 173 -8.81 -7.04 1.03
N LEU A 174 -9.86 -6.22 1.07
CA LEU A 174 -11.22 -6.67 1.37
C LEU A 174 -12.26 -5.97 0.49
N GLY A 175 -13.08 -6.75 -0.21
CA GLY A 175 -14.15 -6.21 -1.05
C GLY A 175 -13.60 -5.59 -2.34
N GLY A 176 -13.63 -4.25 -2.41
CA GLY A 176 -13.18 -3.46 -3.56
C GLY A 176 -13.51 -1.98 -3.38
N GLU A 177 -14.80 -1.64 -3.41
CA GLU A 177 -15.31 -0.25 -3.42
C GLU A 177 -14.71 0.66 -2.33
N TYR A 178 -14.58 0.15 -1.10
CA TYR A 178 -14.07 0.92 0.04
C TYR A 178 -12.69 0.46 0.52
N ASP A 179 -12.00 -0.36 -0.26
CA ASP A 179 -10.65 -0.83 0.07
C ASP A 179 -9.62 0.30 -0.07
N ALA A 180 -8.55 0.27 0.73
CA ALA A 180 -7.51 1.29 0.65
C ALA A 180 -6.81 1.33 -0.72
N THR A 181 -6.78 0.21 -1.43
CA THR A 181 -6.20 0.13 -2.78
C THR A 181 -7.06 0.83 -3.84
N ASN A 182 -8.33 1.12 -3.55
CA ASN A 182 -9.25 1.79 -4.48
C ASN A 182 -9.07 3.32 -4.52
N ALA A 183 -8.03 3.88 -3.89
CA ALA A 183 -7.70 5.31 -3.97
C ALA A 183 -7.12 5.75 -5.33
N ILE A 184 -7.34 4.95 -6.37
CA ILE A 184 -6.87 5.11 -7.74
C ILE A 184 -7.96 5.75 -8.59
N ALA A 185 -7.62 6.69 -9.46
CA ALA A 185 -8.60 7.38 -10.30
C ALA A 185 -8.90 6.62 -11.59
N GLN A 186 -7.86 6.08 -12.24
CA GLN A 186 -7.96 5.39 -13.53
C GLN A 186 -7.19 4.06 -13.51
N PRO A 187 -7.78 2.95 -13.03
CA PRO A 187 -7.19 1.64 -13.21
C PRO A 187 -7.10 1.30 -14.71
N ALA A 188 -6.00 0.68 -15.11
CA ALA A 188 -5.79 0.20 -16.48
C ALA A 188 -6.60 -1.06 -16.79
N ALA A 189 -6.84 -1.91 -15.77
CA ALA A 189 -7.65 -3.12 -15.85
C ALA A 189 -8.13 -3.56 -14.46
#